data_AF-A0A946PVX1-F1
#
_entry.id   AF-A0A946PVX1-F1
#
_cell.length_a   1.000
_cell.length_b   1.000
_cell.length_c   1.000
_cell.angle_alpha   90.00
_cell.angle_beta   90.00
_cell.angle_gamma   90.00
#
_symmetry.space_group_name_H-M   'P 1'
#
loop_
_entity.id
_entity.type
_entity.pdbx_description
1 polymer ?
#
loop_
_entity_poly.entity_id
_entity_poly.type
_entity_poly.pdbx_seq_one_letter_code
_entity_poly.pdbx_strand_id
1 'polypeptide(L)' 'TFEEAQKIVDEYIAFYNYERIQLKTRQTPYQTRCLSL' A
#
# COMPACT_ATOMS: atom_id res chain seq x y z
N THR A 1 -17.45 -5.36 -14.19
CA THR A 1 -16.91 -4.99 -15.50
C THR A 1 -15.39 -4.87 -15.40
N PHE A 2 -14.67 -4.62 -16.50
CA PHE A 2 -13.21 -4.40 -16.42
C PHE A 2 -12.87 -3.13 -15.61
N GLU A 3 -13.74 -2.11 -15.68
CA GLU A 3 -13.59 -0.86 -14.93
C GLU A 3 -13.69 -1.08 -13.41
N GLU A 4 -14.63 -1.92 -12.96
CA GLU A 4 -14.75 -2.27 -11.53
C GLU A 4 -13.52 -3.03 -11.03
N ALA A 5 -13.01 -3.97 -11.83
CA ALA A 5 -11.81 -4.72 -11.49
C ALA A 5 -10.58 -3.78 -11.38
N GLN A 6 -10.43 -2.83 -12.31
CA GLN A 6 -9.36 -1.83 -12.25
C GLN A 6 -9.47 -0.98 -10.99
N LYS A 7 -10.67 -0.48 -10.67
CA LYS A 7 -10.91 0.31 -9.45
C LYS A 7 -10.49 -0.44 -8.18
N ILE A 8 -10.86 -1.72 -8.07
CA ILE A 8 -10.49 -2.55 -6.91
C ILE A 8 -8.97 -2.72 -6.80
N VAL A 9 -8.29 -2.93 -7.93
CA VAL A 9 -6.82 -3.05 -7.96
C VAL A 9 -6.15 -1.74 -7.53
N ASP A 10 -6.62 -0.61 -8.04
CA ASP A 10 -6.06 0.70 -7.71
C ASP A 10 -6.26 1.05 -6.22
N GLU A 11 -7.45 0.78 -5.67
CA GLU A 11 -7.75 0.92 -4.24
C GLU A 11 -6.85 0.04 -3.38
N TYR A 12 -6.65 -1.22 -3.77
CA TYR A 12 -5.76 -2.13 -3.06
C TYR A 12 -4.30 -1.66 -3.09
N ILE A 13 -3.81 -1.15 -4.22
CA ILE A 13 -2.45 -0.62 -4.35
C ILE A 13 -2.25 0.59 -3.42
N ALA A 14 -3.22 1.50 -3.35
CA ALA A 14 -3.17 2.65 -2.45
C ALA A 14 -3.13 2.22 -0.99
N PHE A 15 -4.07 1.36 -0.58
CA PHE A 15 -4.13 0.80 0.77
C PHE A 15 -2.81 0.09 1.15
N TYR A 16 -2.30 -0.78 0.26
CA TYR A 16 -1.09 -1.54 0.52
C TYR A 16 0.12 -0.62 0.75
N ASN A 17 0.27 0.42 -0.06
CA ASN A 17 1.43 1.31 0.03
C ASN A 17 1.39 2.25 1.22
N TYR A 18 0.22 2.80 1.55
CA TYR A 18 0.11 3.96 2.44
C TYR A 18 -0.65 3.70 3.75
N GLU A 19 -1.49 2.67 3.82
CA GLU A 19 -2.36 2.43 4.98
C GLU A 19 -1.97 1.16 5.73
N ARG A 20 -1.49 0.12 5.02
CA ARG A 20 -1.07 -1.14 5.63
C ARG A 20 0.15 -0.92 6.54
N ILE A 21 -0.03 -1.08 7.84
CA ILE A 21 1.07 -1.02 8.82
C ILE A 21 1.73 -2.39 9.00
N GLN A 22 3.04 -2.47 8.85
CA GLN A 22 3.83 -3.64 9.20
C GLN A 22 4.08 -3.68 10.72
N LEU A 23 3.52 -4.67 11.41
CA LEU A 23 3.53 -4.75 12.88
C LEU A 23 4.93 -4.74 13.51
N LYS A 24 5.92 -5.35 12.84
CA LYS A 24 7.30 -5.41 13.33
C LYS A 24 7.98 -4.04 13.40
N THR A 25 7.77 -3.20 12.39
CA THR A 25 8.44 -1.91 12.25
C THR A 25 7.53 -0.73 12.58
N ARG A 26 6.22 -0.98 12.72
CA ARG A 26 5.15 0.02 12.84
C ARG A 26 5.17 1.06 11.72
N GLN A 27 5.62 0.63 10.54
CA GLN A 27 5.74 1.48 9.36
C GLN A 27 4.88 0.96 8.21
N THR A 28 4.48 1.85 7.32
CA THR A 28 3.90 1.48 6.03
C THR A 28 5.00 1.03 5.06
N PRO A 29 4.67 0.28 4.00
CA PRO A 29 5.63 -0.03 2.94
C PRO A 29 6.27 1.22 2.33
N TYR A 30 5.50 2.29 2.14
CA TYR A 30 6.05 3.57 1.67
C TYR A 30 7.09 4.13 2.64
N GLN A 31 6.78 4.23 3.94
CA GLN A 31 7.72 4.71 4.95
C GLN A 31 9.00 3.86 4.98
N THR A 32 8.87 2.54 4.84
CA THR A 32 10.04 1.64 4.79
C THR A 32 10.95 1.99 3.61
N ARG A 33 10.41 2.21 2.41
CA ARG A 33 11.20 2.59 1.21
C ARG A 33 11.88 3.95 1.34
N CYS A 34 11.24 4.91 2.02
CA CYS A 34 11.82 6.23 2.23
C CYS A 34 12.95 6.22 3.28
N LEU A 35 12.94 5.26 4.21
CA LEU A 35 13.90 5.14 5.31
C LEU A 35 15.03 4.15 5.02
N SER A 36 14.86 3.27 4.04
CA SER A 36 15.91 2.38 3.53
C SER A 36 16.85 3.14 2.60
N LEU A 37 17.69 4.01 3.18
CA LEU A 37 18.92 4.51 2.54
C LEU A 37 20.00 3.44 2.58
#